data_AF-A0A6M2E556-F1
#
_entry.id   AF-A0A6M2E556-F1
#
_cell.length_a   1.000
_cell.length_b   1.000
_cell.length_c   1.000
_cell.angle_alpha   90.00
_cell.angle_beta   90.00
_cell.angle_gamma   90.00
#
_symmetry.space_group_name_H-M   'P 1'
#
loop_
_entity.id
_entity.type
_entity.pdbx_description
1 polymer ?
#
loop_
_entity_poly.entity_id
_entity_poly.type
_entity_poly.pdbx_seq_one_letter_code
_entity_poly.pdbx_strand_id
1 'polypeptide(L)'
;MDLMKLSRADLLLLCDELGLEGQSKKTKIDMSKNILKHVESEDQLIATWNIVQESKEKAEQEQKELKEKAEQEQKELKEKAEQEQKELKEKAEQKELKEKAEQKELKEKAEQEQKERKEEAE
;
A
#
# COMPACT_ATOMS: atom_id res chain seq x y z
N MET A 1 -2.25 40.95 0.69
CA MET A 1 -2.84 39.59 0.75
C MET A 1 -3.94 39.59 1.81
N ASP A 2 -5.12 39.02 1.52
CA ASP A 2 -6.27 39.06 2.45
C ASP A 2 -6.34 37.78 3.31
N LEU A 3 -5.91 37.89 4.56
CA LEU A 3 -5.94 36.80 5.55
C LEU A 3 -7.36 36.32 5.88
N MET A 4 -8.38 37.16 5.69
CA MET A 4 -9.76 36.78 5.97
C MET A 4 -10.34 35.84 4.91
N LYS A 5 -9.69 35.72 3.75
CA LYS A 5 -10.07 34.73 2.71
C LYS A 5 -9.46 33.35 2.94
N LEU A 6 -8.35 33.26 3.68
CA LEU A 6 -7.70 31.98 3.99
C LEU A 6 -8.58 31.07 4.84
N SER A 7 -8.44 29.76 4.76
CA SER A 7 -9.13 28.88 5.71
C SER A 7 -8.53 29.00 7.12
N ARG A 8 -9.24 28.50 8.14
CA ARG A 8 -8.66 28.43 9.50
C ARG A 8 -7.41 27.54 9.54
N ALA A 9 -7.38 26.46 8.76
CA ALA A 9 -6.22 25.57 8.69
C ALA A 9 -5.02 26.27 8.04
N ASP A 10 -5.25 27.05 6.99
CA ASP A 10 -4.20 27.84 6.33
C ASP A 10 -3.59 28.87 7.26
N LEU A 11 -4.42 29.55 8.06
CA LEU A 11 -3.94 30.51 9.05
C LEU A 11 -3.16 29.85 10.17
N LEU A 12 -3.51 28.62 10.56
CA LEU A 12 -2.75 27.86 11.56
C LEU A 12 -1.38 27.47 11.00
N LEU A 13 -1.31 26.97 9.77
CA LEU A 13 -0.02 26.65 9.14
C LEU A 13 0.85 27.88 8.97
N LEU A 14 0.26 29.02 8.60
CA LEU A 14 0.97 30.29 8.53
C LEU A 14 1.45 30.76 9.90
N CYS A 15 0.66 30.54 10.95
CA CYS A 15 1.08 30.80 12.33
C CYS A 15 2.24 29.89 12.74
N ASP A 16 2.18 28.60 12.43
CA ASP A 16 3.22 27.63 12.77
C ASP A 16 4.54 27.98 12.07
N GLU A 17 4.49 28.37 10.78
CA GLU A 17 5.66 28.84 10.02
C GLU A 17 6.26 30.14 10.60
N LEU A 18 5.41 31.03 11.13
CA LEU A 18 5.84 32.25 11.84
C LEU A 18 6.23 31.99 13.31
N GLY A 19 6.21 30.74 13.78
CA GLY A 19 6.54 30.39 15.18
C GLY A 19 5.51 30.91 16.20
N LEU A 20 4.28 31.20 15.78
CA LEU A 20 3.21 31.64 16.66
C LEU A 20 2.54 30.44 17.34
N GLU A 21 2.97 30.12 18.56
CA GLU A 21 2.40 29.02 19.34
C GLU A 21 0.99 29.33 19.87
N GLY A 22 0.23 28.27 20.19
CA GLY A 22 -1.05 28.36 20.90
C GLY A 22 -2.21 28.98 20.10
N GLN A 23 -2.11 29.04 18.77
CA GLN A 23 -3.15 29.65 17.92
C GLN A 23 -4.35 28.73 17.68
N SER A 24 -4.23 27.43 17.97
CA SER A 24 -5.28 26.42 17.73
C SER A 24 -6.62 26.74 18.39
N LYS A 25 -6.64 27.45 19.53
CA LYS A 25 -7.89 27.82 20.23
C LYS A 25 -8.41 29.21 19.87
N LYS A 26 -7.67 29.98 19.06
CA LYS A 26 -8.00 31.37 18.74
C LYS A 26 -8.97 31.47 17.57
N THR A 27 -9.70 32.57 17.51
CA THR A 27 -10.59 32.85 16.38
C THR A 27 -9.78 33.22 15.14
N LYS A 28 -10.39 33.08 13.97
CA LYS A 28 -9.78 33.47 12.69
C LYS A 28 -9.28 34.92 12.71
N ILE A 29 -10.07 35.81 13.29
CA ILE A 29 -9.76 37.24 13.41
C ILE A 29 -8.54 37.44 14.30
N ASP A 30 -8.49 36.75 15.45
CA ASP A 30 -7.36 36.86 16.38
C ASP A 30 -6.07 36.31 15.76
N MET A 31 -6.14 35.20 15.03
CA MET A 31 -5.01 34.67 14.27
C MET A 31 -4.52 35.68 13.23
N SER A 32 -5.41 36.20 12.38
CA SER A 32 -5.05 37.20 11.38
C SER A 32 -4.40 38.44 11.99
N LYS A 33 -4.92 38.91 13.14
CA LYS A 33 -4.33 40.04 13.88
C LYS A 33 -2.94 39.71 14.43
N ASN A 34 -2.72 38.50 14.94
CA ASN A 34 -1.41 38.10 15.47
C ASN A 34 -0.38 37.97 14.34
N ILE A 35 -0.77 37.38 13.21
CA ILE A 35 0.07 37.28 12.01
C ILE A 35 0.47 38.68 11.54
N LEU A 36 -0.50 39.59 11.39
CA LEU A 36 -0.23 40.96 10.93
C LEU A 36 0.63 41.77 11.89
N LYS A 37 0.63 41.45 13.20
CA LYS A 37 1.52 42.06 14.19
C LYS A 37 2.94 41.50 14.16
N HIS A 38 3.13 40.29 13.64
CA HIS A 38 4.41 39.59 13.64
C HIS A 38 5.19 39.82 12.34
N VAL A 39 4.47 40.01 11.23
CA VAL A 39 5.09 40.37 9.95
C VAL A 39 5.37 41.87 9.89
N GLU A 40 6.56 42.23 9.40
CA GLU A 40 7.02 43.61 9.28
C GLU A 40 6.55 44.25 7.96
N SER A 41 6.27 43.43 6.94
CA SER A 41 5.82 43.86 5.63
C SER A 41 4.85 42.88 4.98
N GLU A 42 4.11 43.37 3.99
CA GLU A 42 3.24 42.52 3.16
C GLU A 42 4.06 41.52 2.33
N ASP A 43 5.27 41.88 1.92
CA ASP A 43 6.17 41.00 1.17
C ASP A 43 6.63 39.81 2.02
N GLN A 44 6.94 40.04 3.32
CA GLN A 44 7.26 38.95 4.24
C GLN A 44 6.07 37.99 4.36
N LEU A 45 4.85 38.53 4.48
CA LEU A 45 3.64 37.71 4.57
C LEU A 45 3.44 36.85 3.32
N ILE A 46 3.65 37.42 2.13
CA ILE A 46 3.55 36.69 0.85
C ILE A 46 4.64 35.61 0.75
N ALA A 47 5.88 35.93 1.12
CA ALA A 47 6.99 34.99 1.10
C ALA A 47 6.73 33.79 2.03
N THR A 48 6.31 34.05 3.27
CA THR A 48 5.95 32.98 4.22
C THR A 48 4.77 32.16 3.71
N TRP A 49 3.76 32.81 3.12
CA TRP A 49 2.64 32.08 2.53
C TRP A 49 3.06 31.16 1.38
N ASN A 50 3.98 31.60 0.52
CA ASN A 50 4.51 30.76 -0.56
C ASN A 50 5.24 29.53 -0.01
N ILE A 51 6.07 29.69 1.03
CA ILE A 51 6.75 28.56 1.71
C ILE A 51 5.72 27.55 2.26
N VAL A 52 4.63 28.04 2.85
CA VAL A 52 3.53 27.18 3.34
C VAL A 52 2.87 26.43 2.18
N GLN A 53 2.66 27.07 1.02
CA GLN A 53 2.08 26.40 -0.15
C GLN A 53 3.03 25.34 -0.72
N GLU A 54 4.31 25.67 -0.92
CA GLU A 54 5.31 24.73 -1.43
C GLU A 54 5.44 23.50 -0.51
N SER A 55 5.41 23.71 0.81
CA SER A 55 5.46 22.62 1.79
C SER A 55 4.23 21.71 1.71
N LYS A 56 3.04 22.28 1.47
CA LYS A 56 1.82 21.50 1.26
C LYS A 56 1.86 20.69 -0.03
N GLU A 57 2.31 21.30 -1.12
CA GLU A 57 2.42 20.61 -2.42
C GLU A 57 3.39 19.44 -2.31
N LYS A 58 4.54 19.65 -1.67
CA LYS A 58 5.51 18.59 -1.41
C LYS A 58 4.92 17.46 -0.56
N ALA A 59 4.22 17.79 0.53
CA ALA A 59 3.57 16.78 1.38
C ALA A 59 2.48 16.00 0.62
N GLU A 60 1.74 16.65 -0.28
CA GLU A 60 0.74 15.98 -1.14
C GLU A 60 1.41 15.03 -2.14
N GLN A 61 2.52 15.45 -2.76
CA GLN A 61 3.31 14.61 -3.65
C GLN A 61 3.85 13.37 -2.92
N GLU A 62 4.49 13.57 -1.77
CA GLU A 62 5.00 12.46 -0.94
C GLU A 62 3.88 11.50 -0.54
N GLN A 63 2.69 12.00 -0.20
CA GLN A 63 1.55 11.15 0.10
C GLN A 63 1.07 10.34 -1.11
N LYS A 64 1.06 10.94 -2.32
CA LYS A 64 0.69 10.26 -3.56
C LYS A 64 1.70 9.16 -3.90
N GLU A 65 2.99 9.45 -3.81
CA GLU A 65 4.06 8.47 -4.05
C GLU A 65 3.99 7.28 -3.08
N LEU A 66 3.76 7.55 -1.79
CA LEU A 66 3.59 6.49 -0.78
C LEU A 66 2.38 5.60 -1.07
N LYS A 67 1.26 6.18 -1.50
CA LYS A 67 0.06 5.43 -1.90
C LYS A 67 0.32 4.55 -3.11
N GLU A 68 0.98 5.09 -4.14
CA GLU A 68 1.31 4.33 -5.35
C GLU A 68 2.24 3.15 -5.03
N LYS A 69 3.28 3.39 -4.23
CA LYS A 69 4.20 2.34 -3.79
C LYS A 69 3.50 1.24 -3.00
N ALA A 70 2.59 1.61 -2.09
CA ALA A 70 1.81 0.64 -1.33
C ALA A 70 0.87 -0.19 -2.22
N GLU A 71 0.28 0.42 -3.25
CA GLU A 71 -0.56 -0.29 -4.22
C GLU A 71 0.26 -1.27 -5.08
N GLN A 72 1.44 -0.86 -5.54
CA GLN A 72 2.37 -1.73 -6.27
C GLN A 72 2.80 -2.93 -5.42
N GLU A 73 3.23 -2.69 -4.17
CA GLU A 73 3.64 -3.76 -3.26
C GLU A 73 2.49 -4.74 -2.99
N GLN A 74 1.26 -4.24 -2.83
CA GLN A 74 0.09 -5.11 -2.67
C GLN A 74 -0.18 -5.96 -3.92
N LYS A 75 -0.03 -5.39 -5.12
CA LYS A 75 -0.19 -6.14 -6.39
C LYS A 75 0.86 -7.23 -6.52
N GLU A 76 2.12 -6.92 -6.24
CA GLU A 76 3.23 -7.89 -6.30
C GLU A 76 3.03 -9.05 -5.31
N LEU A 77 2.60 -8.76 -4.09
CA LEU A 77 2.31 -9.80 -3.08
C LEU A 77 1.16 -10.71 -3.52
N LYS A 78 0.09 -10.14 -4.12
CA LYS A 78 -1.02 -10.94 -4.65
C LYS A 78 -0.58 -11.84 -5.80
N GLU A 79 0.24 -11.32 -6.71
CA GLU A 79 0.74 -12.10 -7.84
C GLU A 79 1.63 -13.27 -7.37
N LYS A 80 2.55 -13.02 -6.43
CA LYS A 80 3.37 -14.07 -5.83
C LYS A 80 2.53 -15.14 -5.15
N ALA A 81 1.55 -14.74 -4.35
CA ALA A 81 0.67 -15.69 -3.68
C ALA A 81 -0.15 -16.54 -4.68
N GLU A 82 -0.60 -15.95 -5.79
CA GLU A 82 -1.30 -16.69 -6.83
C GLU A 82 -0.38 -17.69 -7.56
N GLN A 83 0.85 -17.29 -7.86
CA GLN A 83 1.86 -18.17 -8.46
C GLN A 83 2.20 -19.34 -7.54
N GLU A 84 2.48 -19.07 -6.26
CA GLU A 84 2.76 -20.12 -5.28
C GLU A 84 1.57 -21.09 -5.14
N GLN A 85 0.34 -20.59 -5.16
CA GLN A 85 -0.85 -21.44 -5.10
C GLN A 85 -0.98 -22.33 -6.34
N LYS A 86 -0.71 -21.79 -7.54
CA LYS A 86 -0.72 -22.56 -8.80
C LYS A 86 0.35 -23.65 -8.78
N GLU A 87 1.58 -23.32 -8.38
CA GLU A 87 2.68 -24.30 -8.28
C GLU A 87 2.37 -25.43 -7.30
N LEU A 88 1.77 -25.11 -6.14
CA LEU A 88 1.38 -26.13 -5.17
C LEU A 88 0.28 -27.06 -5.69
N LYS A 89 -0.71 -26.51 -6.42
CA LYS A 89 -1.75 -27.32 -7.07
C LYS A 89 -1.16 -28.25 -8.12
N GLU A 90 -0.29 -27.73 -9.00
CA GLU A 90 0.32 -28.55 -10.04
C GLU A 90 1.18 -29.68 -9.45
N LYS A 91 1.95 -29.41 -8.39
CA LYS A 91 2.72 -30.44 -7.67
C LYS A 91 1.82 -31.50 -7.05
N ALA A 92 0.69 -31.11 -6.48
CA ALA A 92 -0.28 -32.05 -5.91
C ALA A 92 -0.91 -32.93 -6.99
N GLU A 93 -1.33 -32.35 -8.11
CA GLU A 93 -1.91 -33.08 -9.25
C GLU A 93 -0.91 -34.05 -9.87
N GLN A 94 0.35 -33.65 -10.06
CA GLN A 94 1.40 -34.55 -10.55
C GLN A 94 1.64 -35.73 -9.60
N LYS A 95 1.60 -35.49 -8.27
CA LYS A 95 1.78 -36.55 -7.28
C LYS A 95 0.62 -37.56 -7.32
N GLU A 96 -0.61 -37.06 -7.41
CA GLU A 96 -1.80 -37.91 -7.52
C GLU A 96 -1.79 -38.76 -8.81
N LEU A 97 -1.36 -38.18 -9.95
CA LEU A 97 -1.21 -38.91 -11.20
C LEU A 97 -0.16 -40.03 -11.11
N LYS A 98 0.98 -39.76 -10.46
CA LYS A 98 2.01 -40.79 -10.23
C LYS A 98 1.50 -41.93 -9.35
N GLU A 99 0.83 -41.62 -8.24
CA GLU A 99 0.27 -42.65 -7.36
C GLU A 99 -0.79 -43.50 -8.08
N LYS A 100 -1.64 -42.89 -8.93
CA LYS A 100 -2.61 -43.64 -9.74
C LYS A 100 -1.94 -44.54 -10.77
N ALA A 101 -0.86 -44.10 -11.40
CA ALA A 101 -0.10 -44.90 -12.35
C ALA A 101 0.56 -46.09 -11.65
N GLU A 102 1.22 -45.87 -10.51
CA GLU A 102 1.85 -46.93 -9.72
C GLU A 102 0.82 -47.97 -9.23
N GLN A 103 -0.35 -47.53 -8.76
CA GLN A 103 -1.42 -48.44 -8.38
C GLN A 103 -1.95 -49.29 -9.54
N LYS A 104 -2.06 -48.73 -10.74
CA LYS A 104 -2.46 -49.50 -11.93
C LYS A 104 -1.43 -50.56 -12.28
N GLU A 105 -0.14 -50.19 -12.27
CA GLU A 105 0.95 -51.12 -12.57
C GLU A 105 1.00 -52.28 -11.56
N LEU A 106 0.81 -52.00 -10.27
CA LEU A 106 0.76 -53.04 -9.23
C LEU A 106 -0.43 -53.97 -9.42
N LYS A 107 -1.61 -53.43 -9.81
CA LYS A 107 -2.78 -54.25 -10.10
C LYS A 107 -2.57 -55.15 -11.32
N GLU A 108 -2.01 -54.63 -12.40
CA GLU A 108 -1.71 -55.43 -13.59
C GLU A 108 -0.71 -56.54 -13.29
N LYS A 109 0.38 -56.25 -12.56
CA LYS A 109 1.36 -57.26 -12.13
C LYS A 109 0.71 -58.35 -11.27
N ALA A 110 -0.11 -57.97 -10.29
CA ALA A 110 -0.80 -58.93 -9.44
C ALA A 110 -1.77 -59.82 -10.24
N GLU A 111 -2.46 -59.26 -11.24
CA GLU A 111 -3.38 -60.01 -12.09
C GLU A 111 -2.65 -60.96 -13.05
N GLN A 112 -1.49 -60.54 -13.58
CA GLN A 112 -0.60 -61.40 -14.36
C GLN A 112 -0.07 -62.56 -13.53
N GLU A 113 0.49 -62.30 -12.35
CA GLU A 113 1.03 -63.34 -11.46
C GLU A 113 -0.06 -64.33 -11.04
N GLN A 114 -1.30 -63.86 -10.87
CA GLN A 114 -2.45 -64.73 -10.57
C GLN A 114 -2.86 -65.60 -11.76
N LYS A 115 -2.75 -65.10 -13.01
CA LYS A 115 -3.00 -65.90 -14.21
C LYS A 115 -1.92 -66.96 -14.42
N GLU A 116 -0.64 -66.60 -14.28
CA GLU A 116 0.48 -67.53 -14.41
C GLU A 116 0.37 -68.69 -13.40
N ARG A 117 0.06 -68.39 -12.13
CA ARG A 117 -0.15 -69.46 -11.13
C ARG A 117 -1.36 -70.35 -11.41
N LYS A 118 -2.38 -69.86 -12.13
CA LYS A 118 -3.53 -70.68 -12.51
C LYS A 118 -3.19 -71.58 -13.69
N GLU A 119 -2.43 -71.08 -14.67
CA GLU A 119 -1.93 -71.89 -15.79
C GLU A 119 -0.91 -72.95 -15.35
N GLU A 120 -0.05 -72.68 -14.35
CA GLU A 120 0.87 -73.69 -13.80
C GLU A 120 0.18 -74.78 -12.94
N ALA A 121 -1.05 -74.52 -12.48
CA ALA A 121 -1.81 -75.43 -11.63
C ALA A 121 -2.79 -76.33 -12.40
N GLU A 122 -2.94 -76.13 -13.71
CA GLU A 122 -3.78 -76.91 -14.64
C GLU A 122 -2.95 -77.94 -15.43
#